data_AF-A0A4U8V4N0-F1
#
_entry.id   AF-A0A4U8V4N0-F1
#
_cell.length_a   1.000
_cell.length_b   1.000
_cell.length_c   1.000
_cell.angle_alpha   90.00
_cell.angle_beta   90.00
_cell.angle_gamma   90.00
#
_symmetry.space_group_name_H-M   'P 1'
#
loop_
_entity.id
_entity.type
_entity.pdbx_description
1 polymer ?
#
loop_
_entity_poly.entity_id
_entity_poly.type
_entity_poly.pdbx_seq_one_letter_code
_entity_poly.pdbx_strand_id
1 'polypeptide(L)'
;MAYLSYPSFLRRQACSILLAGLATLCVPVAAWAEQALTPPVGETTRAALAVQRNGTQAGQPVQVSGEQAALSRKRYLDSFSHPIPPTFQSTAAGAGGMPNSSQGNARR
;
A
#
# COMPACT_ATOMS: atom_id res chain seq x y z
N MET A 1 -3.94 -27.77 57.38
CA MET A 1 -5.11 -27.41 56.53
C MET A 1 -4.58 -27.05 55.16
N ALA A 2 -4.80 -27.93 54.18
CA ALA A 2 -4.09 -28.00 52.91
C ALA A 2 -4.57 -26.93 51.91
N TYR A 3 -3.63 -26.15 51.36
CA TYR A 3 -3.81 -25.40 50.13
C TYR A 3 -3.81 -26.39 48.96
N LEU A 4 -4.96 -26.66 48.35
CA LEU A 4 -5.00 -27.35 47.06
C LEU A 4 -4.51 -26.38 45.98
N SER A 5 -3.21 -26.48 45.71
CA SER A 5 -2.56 -25.95 44.52
C SER A 5 -3.12 -26.64 43.28
N TYR A 6 -4.04 -25.97 42.58
CA TYR A 6 -4.46 -26.40 41.25
C TYR A 6 -3.43 -25.92 40.22
N PRO A 7 -2.76 -26.83 39.49
CA PRO A 7 -1.76 -26.41 38.53
C PRO A 7 -2.42 -25.71 37.34
N SER A 8 -1.87 -24.55 37.00
CA SER A 8 -2.25 -23.61 35.92
C SER A 8 -2.31 -24.23 34.50
N PHE A 9 -1.94 -25.50 34.35
CA PHE A 9 -2.00 -26.26 33.11
C PHE A 9 -3.43 -26.63 32.67
N LEU A 10 -4.37 -26.78 33.62
CA LEU A 10 -5.75 -27.20 33.29
C LEU A 10 -6.60 -26.06 32.68
N ARG A 11 -6.28 -24.79 32.97
CA ARG A 11 -6.98 -23.62 32.39
C ARG A 11 -6.55 -23.31 30.96
N ARG A 12 -5.33 -23.70 30.56
CA ARG A 12 -4.81 -23.44 29.21
C ARG A 12 -5.31 -24.46 28.19
N GLN A 13 -5.48 -25.72 28.57
CA GLN A 13 -5.91 -26.78 27.64
C GLN A 13 -7.40 -26.70 27.27
N ALA A 14 -8.27 -26.19 28.14
CA ALA A 14 -9.69 -26.01 27.82
C ALA A 14 -9.93 -24.93 26.75
N CYS A 15 -9.07 -23.89 26.70
CA CYS A 15 -9.20 -22.79 25.74
C CYS A 15 -8.74 -23.19 24.33
N SER A 16 -7.71 -24.04 24.21
CA SER A 16 -7.23 -24.53 22.92
C SER A 16 -8.22 -25.47 22.22
N ILE A 17 -8.97 -26.27 22.98
CA ILE A 17 -9.96 -27.20 22.42
C ILE A 17 -11.20 -26.43 21.92
N LEU A 18 -11.59 -25.35 22.59
CA LEU A 18 -12.69 -24.47 22.15
C LEU A 18 -12.36 -23.67 20.88
N LEU A 19 -11.10 -23.28 20.66
CA LEU A 19 -10.68 -22.53 19.47
C LEU A 19 -10.50 -23.40 18.22
N ALA A 20 -10.12 -24.67 18.37
CA ALA A 20 -9.92 -25.57 17.23
C ALA A 20 -11.23 -26.11 16.63
N GLY A 21 -12.30 -26.24 17.43
CA GLY A 21 -13.60 -26.75 16.96
C GLY A 21 -14.40 -25.76 16.11
N LEU A 22 -14.11 -24.46 16.19
CA LEU A 22 -14.88 -23.41 15.50
C LEU A 22 -14.30 -23.08 14.10
N ALA A 23 -13.10 -23.57 13.78
CA ALA A 23 -12.41 -23.28 12.52
C ALA A 23 -12.73 -24.27 11.38
N THR A 24 -13.37 -25.42 11.67
CA THR A 24 -13.53 -26.52 10.70
C THR A 24 -14.87 -26.56 9.96
N LEU A 25 -15.77 -25.59 10.15
CA LEU A 25 -17.06 -25.52 9.42
C LEU A 25 -17.18 -24.34 8.43
N CYS A 26 -16.13 -23.54 8.23
CA CYS A 26 -16.22 -22.30 7.45
C CYS A 26 -15.46 -22.33 6.10
N VAL A 27 -15.30 -23.50 5.46
CA VAL A 27 -14.76 -23.57 4.08
C VAL A 27 -15.46 -24.72 3.37
N PRO A 28 -16.33 -24.46 2.36
CA PRO A 28 -15.98 -23.65 1.20
C PRO A 28 -16.95 -22.48 0.96
N VAL A 29 -16.56 -21.30 1.40
CA VAL A 29 -16.97 -20.05 0.73
C VAL A 29 -16.14 -19.94 -0.56
N ALA A 30 -16.70 -19.38 -1.64
CA ALA A 30 -16.00 -18.95 -2.87
C ALA A 30 -15.83 -19.91 -4.07
N ALA A 31 -16.55 -21.03 -4.19
CA ALA A 31 -16.49 -21.81 -5.44
C ALA A 31 -17.38 -21.30 -6.61
N TRP A 32 -18.31 -20.35 -6.38
CA TRP A 32 -19.32 -19.99 -7.40
C TRP A 32 -19.65 -18.49 -7.52
N ALA A 33 -18.79 -17.59 -7.05
CA ALA A 33 -19.03 -16.15 -7.17
C ALA A 33 -18.22 -15.48 -8.29
N GLU A 34 -17.70 -16.24 -9.25
CA GLU A 34 -16.89 -15.72 -10.36
C GLU A 34 -17.56 -16.02 -11.70
N GLN A 35 -18.82 -15.63 -11.87
CA GLN A 35 -19.30 -15.29 -13.21
C GLN A 35 -18.84 -13.86 -13.48
N ALA A 36 -17.53 -13.66 -13.68
CA ALA A 36 -16.98 -12.36 -14.01
C ALA A 36 -17.48 -11.95 -15.40
N LEU A 37 -18.59 -11.20 -15.44
CA LEU A 37 -18.89 -10.36 -16.60
C LEU A 37 -17.63 -9.53 -16.84
N THR A 38 -17.06 -9.63 -18.04
CA THR A 38 -15.94 -8.75 -18.40
C THR A 38 -16.44 -7.31 -18.27
N PRO A 39 -15.89 -6.52 -17.33
CA PRO A 39 -16.33 -5.14 -17.15
C PRO A 39 -16.05 -4.36 -18.44
N PRO A 40 -16.89 -3.38 -18.78
CA PRO A 40 -16.65 -2.55 -19.95
C PRO A 40 -15.28 -1.89 -19.86
N VAL A 41 -14.66 -1.65 -21.03
CA VAL A 41 -13.31 -1.09 -21.12
C VAL A 41 -13.21 0.18 -20.28
N GLY A 42 -12.24 0.22 -19.37
CA GLY A 42 -11.94 1.36 -18.51
C GLY A 42 -12.69 1.39 -17.17
N GLU A 43 -13.69 0.53 -16.94
CA GLU A 43 -14.44 0.53 -15.68
C GLU A 43 -13.60 0.00 -14.50
N THR A 44 -12.75 -1.00 -14.75
CA THR A 44 -11.77 -1.50 -13.78
C THR A 44 -10.77 -0.43 -13.38
N THR A 45 -10.27 0.33 -14.36
CA THR A 45 -9.35 1.44 -14.12
C THR A 45 -10.01 2.54 -13.30
N ARG A 46 -11.24 2.90 -13.65
CA ARG A 46 -12.01 3.91 -12.90
C ARG A 46 -12.27 3.46 -11.46
N ALA A 47 -12.63 2.19 -11.26
CA ALA A 47 -12.82 1.62 -9.93
C ALA A 47 -11.51 1.65 -9.11
N ALA A 48 -10.38 1.26 -9.70
CA ALA A 48 -9.08 1.30 -9.04
C ALA A 48 -8.67 2.73 -8.63
N LEU A 49 -8.84 3.70 -9.53
CA LEU A 49 -8.57 5.12 -9.23
C LEU A 49 -9.53 5.68 -8.18
N ALA A 50 -10.79 5.25 -8.18
CA ALA A 50 -11.75 5.63 -7.15
C ALA A 50 -11.31 5.12 -5.76
N VAL A 51 -10.79 3.89 -5.67
CA VAL A 51 -10.22 3.33 -4.44
C VAL A 51 -8.99 4.13 -3.98
N GLN A 52 -8.05 4.44 -4.89
CA GLN A 52 -6.88 5.26 -4.57
C GLN A 52 -7.26 6.66 -4.10
N ARG A 53 -8.24 7.30 -4.76
CA ARG A 53 -8.73 8.64 -4.43
C ARG A 53 -9.44 8.67 -3.08
N ASN A 54 -10.29 7.69 -2.80
CA ASN A 54 -11.05 7.65 -1.55
C ASN A 54 -10.15 7.29 -0.36
N GLY A 55 -9.09 6.52 -0.60
CA GLY A 55 -8.17 6.12 0.47
C GLY A 55 -8.82 5.23 1.54
N THR A 56 -10.05 4.73 1.31
CA THR A 56 -10.78 3.87 2.26
C THR A 56 -10.12 2.52 2.48
N GLN A 57 -9.23 2.12 1.57
CA GLN A 57 -8.41 0.92 1.69
C GLN A 57 -6.99 1.23 2.20
N ALA A 58 -6.69 2.48 2.55
CA ALA A 58 -5.41 2.83 3.14
C ALA A 58 -5.34 2.28 4.57
N GLY A 59 -4.17 1.76 4.95
CA GLY A 59 -3.90 1.37 6.33
C GLY A 59 -3.86 2.58 7.27
N GLN A 60 -3.72 2.31 8.57
CA GLN A 60 -3.55 3.37 9.57
C GLN A 60 -2.29 4.21 9.25
N PRO A 61 -2.39 5.55 9.24
CA PRO A 61 -1.24 6.40 8.97
C PRO A 61 -0.22 6.27 10.10
N VAL A 62 1.00 5.86 9.76
CA VAL A 62 2.13 5.80 10.70
C VAL A 62 2.93 7.09 10.56
N GLN A 63 2.97 7.88 11.63
CA GLN A 63 3.78 9.09 11.67
C GLN A 63 5.25 8.72 11.88
N VAL A 64 6.13 9.37 11.11
CA VAL A 64 7.59 9.25 11.31
C VAL A 64 7.95 9.98 12.60
N SER A 65 8.79 9.38 13.45
CA SER A 65 9.23 10.06 14.68
C SER A 65 10.08 11.30 14.35
N GLY A 66 10.08 12.30 15.24
CA GLY A 66 10.82 13.54 15.00
C GLY A 66 12.32 13.33 14.76
N GLU A 67 12.93 12.39 15.49
CA GLU A 67 14.34 12.01 15.28
C GLU A 67 14.58 11.38 13.90
N GLN A 68 13.70 10.47 13.47
CA GLN A 68 13.79 9.86 12.14
C GLN A 68 13.58 10.90 11.02
N ALA A 69 12.67 11.87 11.24
CA ALA A 69 12.46 12.97 10.32
C ALA A 69 13.69 13.90 10.23
N ALA A 70 14.38 14.16 11.34
CA ALA A 70 15.62 14.92 11.35
C ALA A 70 16.75 14.19 10.60
N LEU A 71 16.88 12.87 10.82
CA LEU A 71 17.86 12.05 10.12
C LEU A 71 17.61 11.96 8.61
N SER A 72 16.35 11.83 8.18
CA SER A 72 16.01 11.81 6.75
C SER A 72 16.31 13.17 6.09
N ARG A 73 15.99 14.27 6.76
CA ARG A 73 16.31 15.64 6.32
C ARG A 73 17.81 15.85 6.17
N LYS A 74 18.60 15.38 7.15
CA LYS A 74 20.06 15.45 7.11
C LYS A 74 20.61 14.69 5.89
N ARG A 75 20.20 13.43 5.70
CA ARG A 75 20.63 12.61 4.56
C ARG A 75 20.31 13.28 3.22
N TYR A 76 19.14 13.91 3.12
CA TYR A 76 18.76 14.66 1.93
C TYR A 76 19.73 15.83 1.66
N LEU A 77 20.09 16.61 2.69
CA LEU A 77 21.10 17.67 2.54
C LEU A 77 22.47 17.12 2.17
N ASP A 78 22.89 16.03 2.80
CA ASP A 78 24.16 15.38 2.55
C ASP A 78 24.25 14.88 1.08
N SER A 79 23.13 14.46 0.48
CA SER A 79 23.10 13.96 -0.91
C SER A 79 23.61 14.96 -1.96
N PHE A 80 23.44 16.26 -1.72
CA PHE A 80 23.94 17.31 -2.63
C PHE A 80 25.45 17.53 -2.52
N SER A 81 26.10 16.99 -1.49
CA SER A 81 27.55 17.07 -1.33
C SER A 81 28.30 16.05 -2.19
N HIS A 82 27.58 15.12 -2.82
CA HIS A 82 28.16 14.10 -3.68
C HIS A 82 28.12 14.51 -5.16
N PRO A 83 29.21 14.33 -5.92
CA PRO A 83 29.22 14.62 -7.34
C PRO A 83 28.28 13.69 -8.10
N ILE A 84 27.66 14.21 -9.17
CA ILE A 84 26.83 13.42 -10.07
C ILE A 84 27.74 12.42 -10.81
N PRO A 85 27.43 11.11 -10.80
CA PRO A 85 28.25 10.14 -11.52
C PRO A 85 28.24 10.40 -13.03
N PRO A 86 29.34 10.11 -13.75
CA PRO A 86 29.48 10.39 -15.18
C PRO A 86 28.51 9.62 -16.07
N THR A 87 27.85 8.58 -15.55
CA THR A 87 26.79 7.83 -16.25
C THR A 87 25.46 8.59 -16.31
N PHE A 88 25.25 9.59 -15.44
CA PHE A 88 24.05 10.41 -15.38
C PHE A 88 24.26 11.72 -16.15
N GLN A 89 24.62 11.61 -17.44
CA GLN A 89 24.66 12.79 -18.33
C GLN A 89 23.22 13.31 -18.50
N SER A 90 22.98 14.51 -18.00
CA SER A 90 21.65 15.09 -17.93
C SER A 90 21.12 15.47 -19.32
N THR A 91 20.07 14.78 -19.77
CA THR A 91 19.21 15.23 -20.89
C THR A 91 18.43 16.52 -20.53
N ALA A 92 18.45 16.96 -19.27
CA ALA A 92 17.65 18.10 -18.80
C ALA A 92 18.16 19.47 -19.27
N ALA A 93 19.36 19.58 -19.85
CA ALA A 93 19.86 20.83 -20.42
C ALA A 93 19.14 21.24 -21.74
N GLY A 94 18.25 20.39 -22.29
CA GLY A 94 17.55 20.63 -23.56
C GLY A 94 16.04 20.88 -23.47
N ALA A 95 15.42 20.88 -22.29
CA ALA A 95 13.98 21.14 -22.14
C ALA A 95 13.66 22.65 -22.03
N GLY A 96 14.34 23.46 -22.83
CA GLY A 96 14.06 24.89 -23.00
C GLY A 96 13.26 25.10 -24.29
N GLY A 97 11.94 25.18 -24.16
CA GLY A 97 11.05 25.62 -25.24
C GLY A 97 10.31 24.49 -25.95
N MET A 98 9.11 24.17 -25.46
CA MET A 98 8.06 23.66 -26.36
C MET A 98 7.70 24.80 -27.34
N PRO A 99 7.88 24.65 -28.66
CA PRO A 99 7.32 25.60 -29.59
C PRO A 99 5.79 25.49 -29.51
N ASN A 100 5.16 26.62 -29.18
CA ASN A 100 3.72 26.81 -29.29
C ASN A 100 3.31 26.63 -30.75
N SER A 101 2.83 25.45 -31.13
CA SER A 101 2.07 25.26 -32.36
C SER A 101 0.60 25.64 -32.11
N SER A 102 0.36 26.91 -31.79
CA SER A 102 -0.91 27.57 -32.06
C SER A 102 -0.75 28.43 -33.30
N GLN A 103 -0.90 27.81 -34.46
CA GLN A 103 -1.11 28.53 -35.69
C GLN A 103 -2.27 27.86 -36.42
N GLY A 104 -3.42 28.52 -36.33
CA GLY A 104 -4.64 28.06 -36.95
C GLY A 104 -4.52 27.96 -38.48
N ASN A 105 -5.35 27.12 -39.06
CA ASN A 105 -5.83 27.33 -40.41
C ASN A 105 -7.20 26.67 -40.59
N ALA A 106 -8.10 27.48 -41.15
CA ALA A 106 -9.44 27.16 -41.60
C ALA A 106 -9.50 25.92 -42.52
N ARG A 107 -10.63 25.20 -42.47
CA ARG A 107 -11.37 24.74 -43.66
C ARG A 107 -12.64 23.96 -43.27
N ARG A 108 -13.77 24.51 -43.74
CA ARG A 108 -15.11 23.92 -43.98
C ARG A 108 -15.95 23.45 -42.80
#